data_AF-A0A817F7D8-F1
#
_entry.id   AF-A0A817F7D8-F1
#
_cell.length_a   1.000
_cell.length_b   1.000
_cell.length_c   1.000
_cell.angle_alpha   90.00
_cell.angle_beta   90.00
_cell.angle_gamma   90.00
#
_symmetry.space_group_name_H-M   'P 1'
#
loop_
_entity.id
_entity.type
_entity.pdbx_description
1 polymer ?
#
loop_
_entity_poly.entity_id
_entity_poly.type
_entity_poly.pdbx_seq_one_letter_code
_entity_poly.pdbx_strand_id
1 'polypeptide(L)'
;MDFAWKSNQGIGVDVHVHRISHRLGWLPYDTKTPEQTRLALESWVPRDLWNQINHNMVRFGQTQCLPVHPRCSTCLNRNICPASTSKDTTKRLKQN
;
A
#
# COMPACT_ATOMS: atom_id res chain seq x y z
N MET A 1 -16.25 5.49 10.71
CA MET A 1 -16.92 6.81 10.77
C MET A 1 -15.92 7.86 11.26
N ASP A 2 -14.94 8.24 10.44
CA ASP A 2 -13.93 9.26 10.82
C ASP A 2 -14.48 10.69 10.68
N PHE A 3 -15.41 10.91 9.74
CA PHE A 3 -15.87 12.25 9.37
C PHE A 3 -16.85 12.90 10.37
N ALA A 4 -17.52 12.10 11.19
CA ALA A 4 -18.57 12.59 12.11
C ALA A 4 -18.06 12.87 13.53
N TRP A 5 -17.05 12.14 14.01
CA TRP A 5 -16.68 12.15 15.44
C TRP A 5 -15.19 12.39 15.73
N LYS A 6 -14.33 12.54 14.70
CA LYS A 6 -12.86 12.64 14.86
C LYS A 6 -12.23 11.54 15.74
N SER A 7 -12.94 10.41 15.91
CA SER A 7 -12.49 9.28 16.72
C SER A 7 -12.01 8.17 15.80
N ASN A 8 -10.69 8.11 15.59
CA ASN A 8 -10.06 7.10 14.74
C ASN A 8 -9.92 5.78 15.49
N GLN A 9 -11.03 5.05 15.62
CA GLN A 9 -11.09 3.80 16.38
C GLN A 9 -10.54 2.59 15.60
N GLY A 10 -10.15 2.76 14.34
CA GLY A 10 -9.59 1.68 13.51
C GLY A 10 -9.27 2.12 12.09
N ILE A 11 -8.31 1.44 11.44
CA ILE A 11 -8.01 1.69 10.03
C ILE A 11 -9.17 1.12 9.19
N GLY A 12 -9.94 2.00 8.54
CA GLY A 12 -10.90 1.58 7.53
C GLY A 12 -10.18 1.01 6.31
N VAL A 13 -10.09 -0.32 6.19
CA VAL A 13 -9.40 -0.95 5.05
C VAL A 13 -10.28 -0.87 3.82
N ASP A 14 -9.92 0.06 2.94
CA ASP A 14 -10.49 0.18 1.60
C ASP A 14 -9.90 -0.87 0.63
N VAL A 15 -10.62 -1.22 -0.43
CA VAL A 15 -10.17 -2.14 -1.49
C VAL A 15 -8.82 -1.72 -2.11
N HIS A 16 -8.56 -0.42 -2.21
CA HIS A 16 -7.29 0.14 -2.65
C HIS A 16 -6.17 -0.19 -1.66
N VAL A 17 -6.41 0.03 -0.36
CA VAL A 17 -5.44 -0.23 0.71
C VAL A 17 -5.06 -1.70 0.73
N HIS A 18 -6.04 -2.61 0.71
CA HIS A 18 -5.80 -4.05 0.69
C HIS A 18 -4.96 -4.47 -0.52
N ARG A 19 -5.35 -4.06 -1.73
CA ARG A 19 -4.64 -4.41 -2.97
C ARG A 19 -3.21 -3.86 -2.99
N ILE A 20 -3.02 -2.59 -2.64
CA ILE A 20 -1.71 -1.94 -2.67
C ILE A 20 -0.80 -2.56 -1.62
N SER A 21 -1.30 -2.83 -0.41
CA SER A 21 -0.51 -3.44 0.67
C SER A 21 -0.02 -4.83 0.29
N HIS A 22 -0.84 -5.64 -0.38
CA HIS A 22 -0.40 -6.91 -0.96
C HIS A 22 0.67 -6.72 -2.04
N ARG A 23 0.48 -5.78 -2.97
CA ARG A 23 1.44 -5.50 -4.05
C ARG A 23 2.79 -4.99 -3.54
N LEU A 24 2.78 -4.21 -2.48
CA LEU A 24 3.99 -3.69 -1.81
C LEU A 24 4.66 -4.75 -0.92
N GLY A 25 3.99 -5.88 -0.65
CA GLY A 25 4.51 -6.91 0.26
C GLY A 25 4.47 -6.50 1.73
N TRP A 26 3.58 -5.58 2.10
CA TRP A 26 3.39 -5.15 3.50
C TRP A 26 2.58 -6.14 4.32
N LEU A 27 1.88 -7.05 3.65
CA LEU A 27 1.04 -8.06 4.26
C LEU A 27 1.66 -9.45 4.06
N PRO A 28 1.54 -10.36 5.07
CA PRO A 28 1.84 -11.76 4.89
C PRO A 28 1.07 -12.36 3.71
N TYR A 29 1.66 -13.33 3.02
CA TYR A 29 1.02 -13.96 1.85
C TYR A 29 -0.31 -14.66 2.20
N ASP A 30 -0.46 -15.13 3.44
CA ASP A 30 -1.67 -15.80 3.94
C ASP A 30 -2.83 -14.87 4.28
N THR A 31 -2.63 -13.55 4.16
CA THR A 31 -3.68 -12.56 4.40
C THR A 31 -4.70 -12.65 3.27
N LYS A 32 -5.92 -13.11 3.57
CA LYS A 32 -7.00 -13.28 2.58
C LYS A 32 -8.17 -12.34 2.81
N THR A 33 -8.33 -11.85 4.04
CA THR A 33 -9.47 -10.99 4.39
C THR A 33 -9.06 -9.54 4.64
N PRO A 34 -9.94 -8.57 4.35
CA PRO A 34 -9.74 -7.17 4.71
C PRO A 34 -9.51 -6.97 6.22
N GLU A 35 -10.14 -7.79 7.06
CA GLU A 35 -9.98 -7.75 8.52
C GLU A 35 -8.57 -8.13 8.95
N GLN A 36 -7.98 -9.17 8.34
CA GLN A 36 -6.60 -9.55 8.61
C GLN A 36 -5.63 -8.46 8.14
N THR A 37 -5.94 -7.83 7.01
CA THR A 37 -5.17 -6.68 6.51
C THR A 37 -5.21 -5.51 7.49
N ARG A 38 -6.38 -5.25 8.07
CA ARG A 38 -6.57 -4.19 9.07
C ARG A 38 -5.68 -4.45 10.28
N LEU A 39 -5.76 -5.64 10.86
CA LEU A 39 -4.96 -6.03 12.02
C LEU A 39 -3.46 -5.95 11.74
N ALA A 40 -3.03 -6.39 10.57
CA ALA A 40 -1.64 -6.31 10.15
C ALA A 40 -1.16 -4.86 10.05
N LEU A 41 -1.93 -3.97 9.40
CA LEU A 41 -1.59 -2.54 9.30
C LEU A 41 -1.63 -1.86 10.66
N GLU A 42 -2.61 -2.15 11.50
CA GLU A 42 -2.73 -1.59 12.86
C GLU A 42 -1.58 -1.99 13.77
N SER A 43 -0.95 -3.15 13.52
CA SER A 43 0.17 -3.64 14.35
C SER A 43 1.44 -2.80 14.25
N TRP A 44 1.67 -2.10 13.14
CA TRP A 44 2.91 -1.36 12.90
C TRP A 44 2.71 0.09 12.45
N VAL A 45 1.54 0.46 11.94
CA VAL A 45 1.25 1.84 11.51
C VAL A 45 0.86 2.68 12.72
N PRO A 46 1.55 3.81 13.00
CA PRO A 46 1.17 4.74 14.06
C PRO A 46 -0.26 5.28 13.89
N ARG A 47 -1.00 5.40 14.99
CA ARG A 47 -2.41 5.85 14.99
C ARG A 47 -2.63 7.21 14.31
N ASP A 48 -1.69 8.12 14.42
CA ASP A 48 -1.77 9.46 13.83
C ASP A 48 -1.80 9.43 12.29
N LEU A 49 -1.32 8.33 11.69
CA LEU A 49 -1.27 8.13 10.24
C LEU A 49 -2.46 7.35 9.70
N TRP A 50 -3.34 6.82 10.54
CA TRP A 50 -4.45 5.94 10.11
C TRP A 50 -5.43 6.63 9.17
N ASN A 51 -5.73 7.91 9.39
CA ASN A 51 -6.58 8.67 8.47
C ASN A 51 -5.84 9.00 7.17
N GLN A 52 -4.58 9.42 7.28
CA GLN A 52 -3.77 9.87 6.14
C GLN A 52 -3.46 8.72 5.19
N ILE A 53 -3.15 7.53 5.71
CA ILE A 53 -2.79 6.37 4.90
C ILE A 53 -3.95 5.96 4.00
N ASN A 54 -5.20 5.99 4.50
CA ASN A 54 -6.37 5.66 3.70
C ASN A 54 -6.54 6.62 2.52
N HIS A 55 -6.55 7.93 2.79
CA HIS A 55 -6.66 8.94 1.72
C HIS A 55 -5.50 8.84 0.71
N ASN A 56 -4.27 8.66 1.19
CA ASN A 56 -3.09 8.56 0.34
C ASN A 56 -3.13 7.29 -0.53
N MET A 57 -3.50 6.15 0.05
CA MET A 57 -3.57 4.86 -0.65
C MET A 57 -4.71 4.83 -1.67
N VAL A 58 -5.87 5.41 -1.34
CA VAL A 58 -6.98 5.55 -2.29
C VAL A 58 -6.53 6.40 -3.49
N ARG A 59 -5.99 7.60 -3.24
CA ARG A 59 -5.53 8.48 -4.32
C ARG A 59 -4.40 7.86 -5.13
N PHE A 60 -3.46 7.19 -4.48
CA PHE A 60 -2.39 6.45 -5.14
C PHE A 60 -2.91 5.29 -6.00
N GLY A 61 -3.91 4.55 -5.51
CA GLY A 61 -4.54 3.44 -6.21
C GLY A 61 -5.39 3.87 -7.42
N GLN A 62 -5.88 5.11 -7.42
CA GLN A 62 -6.63 5.70 -8.53
C GLN A 62 -5.75 6.37 -9.59
N THR A 63 -4.54 6.83 -9.21
CA THR A 63 -3.68 7.61 -10.11
C THR A 63 -2.42 6.87 -10.59
N GLN A 64 -1.86 6.00 -9.75
CA GLN A 64 -0.57 5.33 -9.99
C GLN A 64 -0.70 3.80 -10.00
N CYS A 65 -1.17 3.21 -8.89
CA CYS A 65 -1.26 1.76 -8.71
C CYS A 65 -2.64 1.23 -9.13
N LEU A 66 -2.94 1.43 -10.42
CA LEU A 66 -4.19 1.05 -11.05
C LEU A 66 -4.43 -0.47 -10.96
N PRO A 67 -5.70 -0.94 -10.90
CA PRO A 67 -6.02 -2.37 -10.89
C PRO A 67 -5.42 -3.10 -12.09
N VAL A 68 -5.55 -2.51 -13.28
CA VAL A 68 -5.04 -3.01 -14.56
C VAL A 68 -3.96 -2.06 -15.06
N HIS A 69 -2.85 -2.59 -15.58
CA HIS A 69 -1.69 -1.82 -16.08
C HIS A 69 -1.22 -0.70 -15.12
N PRO A 70 -0.74 -1.03 -13.91
CA PRO A 70 -0.21 -0.02 -12.99
C PRO A 70 0.96 0.72 -13.63
N ARG A 71 1.09 2.02 -13.32
CA ARG A 71 2.14 2.88 -13.88
C ARG A 71 3.47 2.64 -13.14
N CYS A 72 4.02 1.43 -13.20
CA CYS A 72 5.24 1.08 -12.44
C CYS A 72 6.48 1.85 -12.88
N SER A 73 6.58 2.23 -14.17
CA SER A 73 7.71 2.98 -14.71
C SER A 73 7.94 4.33 -14.03
N THR A 74 6.86 5.06 -13.72
CA THR A 74 6.89 6.37 -13.06
C THR A 74 6.65 6.29 -11.55
N CYS A 75 6.49 5.09 -11.00
CA CYS A 75 6.23 4.91 -9.58
C CYS A 75 7.53 5.10 -8.76
N LEU A 76 7.50 6.00 -7.78
CA LEU A 76 8.63 6.22 -6.87
C LEU A 76 9.01 4.95 -6.09
N ASN A 77 8.03 4.09 -5.81
CA ASN A 77 8.23 2.83 -5.08
C ASN A 77 8.67 1.66 -5.99
N ARG A 78 8.95 1.89 -7.29
CA ARG A 78 9.24 0.80 -8.24
C ARG A 78 10.38 -0.12 -7.83
N ASN A 79 11.38 0.43 -7.13
CA ASN A 79 12.60 -0.29 -6.74
C ASN A 79 12.41 -1.15 -5.48
N ILE A 80 11.42 -0.81 -4.65
CA ILE A 80 11.11 -1.53 -3.41
C ILE A 80 9.86 -2.40 -3.54
N CYS A 81 9.03 -2.15 -4.56
CA CYS A 81 7.80 -2.88 -4.79
C CYS A 81 8.07 -4.25 -5.43
N PRO A 82 7.73 -5.37 -4.77
CA PRO A 82 7.96 -6.71 -5.31
C PRO A 82 7.14 -6.95 -6.59
N ALA A 83 5.93 -6.40 -6.67
CA ALA A 83 5.02 -6.49 -7.82
C ALA A 83 5.32 -5.50 -8.95
N SER A 84 6.40 -4.72 -8.88
CA SER A 84 6.77 -3.77 -9.94
C SER A 84 7.13 -4.50 -11.23
N THR A 85 6.49 -4.12 -12.33
CA THR A 85 6.76 -4.64 -13.69
C THR A 85 7.91 -3.91 -14.38
N SER A 86 8.34 -2.77 -13.84
CA SER A 86 9.44 -1.95 -14.38
C SER A 86 10.52 -1.82 -13.32
N LYS A 87 11.30 -2.88 -13.12
CA LYS A 87 12.49 -2.83 -12.28
C LYS A 87 13.64 -2.25 -13.09
N ASP A 88 14.31 -1.27 -12.52
CA ASP A 88 15.47 -0.65 -13.13
C ASP A 88 16.65 -1.65 -13.07
N THR A 89 17.09 -2.15 -14.22
CA THR A 89 18.19 -3.13 -14.35
C THR A 89 19.54 -2.57 -13.88
N THR A 90 19.60 -1.28 -13.57
CA THR A 90 20.83 -0.50 -13.34
C THR A 90 21.58 -0.84 -12.04
N LYS A 91 21.02 -1.66 -11.13
CA LYS A 91 21.75 -2.11 -9.91
C LYS A 91 22.72 -3.28 -10.12
N ARG A 92 22.82 -3.88 -11.31
CA ARG A 92 23.74 -5.01 -11.56
C ARG A 92 25.22 -4.60 -11.81
N LEU A 93 25.56 -3.31 -11.81
CA LEU A 93 26.90 -2.80 -12.16
C LEU A 93 27.74 -2.23 -10.99
N LYS A 94 27.33 -2.39 -9.73
CA LYS A 94 28.13 -1.91 -8.57
C LYS A 94 28.61 -3.04 -7.64
N GLN A 95 29.05 -4.15 -8.21
CA GLN A 95 29.81 -5.20 -7.52
C GLN A 95 30.89 -5.72 -8.48
N ASN A 96 31.93 -4.90 -8.70
CA ASN A 96 33.25 -5.31 -9.16
C ASN A 96 34.26 -4.58 -8.29
#